data_AF-A0A1Q3BYM3-F1
#
_entry.id   AF-A0A1Q3BYM3-F1
#
_cell.length_a   1.000
_cell.length_b   1.000
_cell.length_c   1.000
_cell.angle_alpha   90.00
_cell.angle_beta   90.00
_cell.angle_gamma   90.00
#
_symmetry.space_group_name_H-M   'P 1'
#
loop_
_entity.id
_entity.type
_entity.pdbx_description
1 polymer ?
#
loop_
_entity_poly.entity_id
_entity_poly.type
_entity_poly.pdbx_seq_one_letter_code
_entity_poly.pdbx_strand_id
1 'polypeptide(L)'
;MEIYLKSRDFKNWLSVKNGPHIPMKINDKNECVAKREDEWDDDDFKKLTIDNKALNILLVSLDKAEYNLVRRCTSVHEVCKLLILTHEGTEQVKNAKLALLNRDYELFKMQPNESIKNLYNRLLDITNAL
;
A
#
# COMPACT_ATOMS: atom_id res chain seq x y z
N MET A 1 6.03 -5.78 2.94
CA MET A 1 4.95 -6.43 2.16
C MET A 1 5.38 -6.76 0.73
N GLU A 2 5.78 -5.77 -0.07
CA GLU A 2 6.17 -5.94 -1.48
C GLU A 2 7.18 -7.07 -1.74
N ILE A 3 8.30 -7.08 -1.01
CA ILE A 3 9.37 -8.09 -1.17
C ILE A 3 8.83 -9.51 -1.00
N TYR A 4 7.97 -9.73 0.00
CA TYR A 4 7.40 -11.04 0.30
C TYR A 4 6.38 -11.49 -0.75
N LEU A 5 5.53 -10.58 -1.24
CA LEU A 5 4.57 -10.92 -2.30
C LEU A 5 5.30 -11.27 -3.60
N LYS A 6 6.32 -10.47 -3.97
CA LYS A 6 7.15 -10.72 -5.14
C LYS A 6 7.88 -12.07 -5.06
N SER A 7 8.37 -12.46 -3.87
CA SER A 7 9.08 -13.74 -3.70
C SER A 7 8.15 -14.95 -3.77
N ARG A 8 6.86 -14.79 -3.42
CA ARG A 8 5.85 -15.86 -3.56
C ARG A 8 5.38 -16.02 -5.00
N ASP A 9 4.98 -14.92 -5.63
CA ASP A 9 4.67 -14.82 -7.06
C ASP A 9 4.57 -13.33 -7.40
N PHE A 10 5.35 -12.86 -8.37
CA PHE A 10 5.31 -11.47 -8.81
C PHE A 10 3.91 -11.00 -9.20
N LYS A 11 3.04 -11.91 -9.68
CA LYS A 11 1.65 -11.57 -10.02
C LYS A 11 0.81 -11.16 -8.81
N ASN A 12 1.12 -11.67 -7.61
CA ASN A 12 0.48 -11.23 -6.37
C ASN A 12 0.75 -9.74 -6.13
N TRP A 13 1.99 -9.29 -6.36
CA TRP A 13 2.34 -7.87 -6.25
C TRP A 13 1.64 -7.02 -7.32
N LEU A 14 1.49 -7.53 -8.53
CA LEU A 14 0.79 -6.81 -9.59
C LEU A 14 -0.70 -6.60 -9.26
N SER A 15 -1.36 -7.55 -8.61
CA SER A 15 -2.76 -7.39 -8.16
C SER A 15 -2.87 -6.31 -7.06
N VAL A 16 -1.90 -6.23 -6.14
CA VAL A 16 -1.79 -5.10 -5.19
C VAL A 16 -1.63 -3.76 -5.90
N LYS A 17 -0.81 -3.69 -6.95
CA LYS A 17 -0.53 -2.42 -7.64
C LYS A 17 -1.69 -1.97 -8.54
N ASN A 18 -2.24 -2.88 -9.32
CA ASN A 18 -3.16 -2.57 -10.41
C ASN A 18 -4.63 -2.69 -10.02
N GLY A 19 -4.94 -3.31 -8.89
CA GLY A 19 -6.30 -3.67 -8.53
C GLY A 19 -6.67 -5.09 -8.95
N PRO A 20 -7.84 -5.58 -8.49
CA PRO A 20 -8.35 -6.88 -8.90
C PRO A 20 -8.63 -6.90 -10.40
N HIS A 21 -8.48 -8.09 -10.99
CA HIS A 21 -8.89 -8.28 -12.38
C HIS A 21 -10.41 -8.19 -12.51
N ILE A 22 -10.87 -7.43 -13.49
CA ILE A 22 -12.28 -7.34 -13.86
C ILE A 22 -12.40 -8.01 -15.24
N PRO A 23 -13.06 -9.19 -15.35
CA PRO A 23 -13.34 -9.82 -16.63
C PRO A 23 -14.21 -8.94 -17.52
N MET A 24 -13.71 -8.56 -18.69
CA MET A 24 -14.39 -7.66 -19.64
C MET A 24 -14.54 -8.30 -21.03
N LYS A 25 -15.58 -7.91 -21.76
CA LYS A 25 -15.84 -8.26 -23.17
C LYS A 25 -16.29 -7.03 -23.96
N ILE A 26 -16.18 -7.10 -25.29
CA ILE A 26 -16.75 -6.10 -26.18
C ILE A 26 -18.17 -6.57 -26.56
N ASN A 27 -19.17 -5.70 -26.39
CA ASN A 27 -20.55 -6.00 -26.79
C ASN A 27 -20.81 -5.69 -28.27
N ASP A 28 -22.01 -5.99 -28.77
CA ASP A 28 -22.42 -5.74 -30.16
C ASP A 28 -22.39 -4.25 -30.55
N LYS A 29 -22.36 -3.35 -29.56
CA LYS A 29 -22.24 -1.89 -29.74
C LYS A 29 -20.78 -1.41 -29.71
N ASN A 30 -19.82 -2.33 -29.70
CA ASN A 30 -18.39 -2.05 -29.62
C ASN A 30 -17.95 -1.35 -28.31
N GLU A 31 -18.69 -1.58 -27.22
CA GLU A 31 -18.41 -1.04 -25.88
C GLU A 31 -17.76 -2.11 -24.99
N CYS A 32 -16.85 -1.70 -24.11
CA CYS A 32 -16.23 -2.58 -23.12
C CYS A 32 -17.16 -2.75 -21.90
N VAL A 33 -17.69 -3.95 -21.70
CA VAL A 33 -18.62 -4.30 -20.61
C VAL A 33 -18.11 -5.49 -19.80
N ALA A 34 -18.51 -5.58 -18.53
CA ALA A 34 -18.14 -6.72 -17.69
C ALA A 34 -18.74 -8.02 -18.21
N LYS A 35 -17.96 -9.10 -18.20
CA LYS A 35 -18.43 -10.46 -18.46
C LYS A 35 -19.30 -10.93 -17.29
N ARG A 36 -20.35 -11.70 -17.59
CA ARG A 36 -21.08 -12.46 -16.57
C ARG A 36 -20.22 -13.65 -16.11
N GLU A 37 -20.45 -14.14 -14.90
CA GLU A 37 -19.65 -15.23 -14.31
C GLU A 37 -19.65 -16.52 -15.16
N ASP A 38 -20.75 -16.80 -15.86
CA ASP A 38 -20.88 -17.93 -16.78
C ASP A 38 -20.05 -17.79 -18.07
N GLU A 39 -19.52 -16.59 -18.35
CA GLU A 39 -18.73 -16.25 -19.52
C GLU A 39 -17.23 -16.13 -19.22
N TRP A 40 -16.83 -16.34 -17.97
CA TRP A 40 -15.44 -16.26 -17.56
C TRP A 40 -14.64 -17.42 -18.14
N ASP A 41 -13.44 -17.09 -18.63
CA ASP A 41 -12.50 -18.08 -19.15
C ASP A 41 -11.43 -18.45 -18.12
N ASP A 42 -10.60 -19.46 -18.44
CA ASP A 42 -9.56 -19.93 -17.54
C ASP A 42 -8.56 -18.84 -17.14
N ASP A 43 -8.32 -17.83 -18.01
CA ASP A 43 -7.43 -16.72 -17.70
C ASP A 43 -8.06 -15.75 -16.70
N ASP A 44 -9.36 -15.46 -16.85
CA ASP A 44 -10.15 -14.69 -15.86
C ASP A 44 -10.08 -15.35 -14.47
N PHE A 45 -10.39 -16.65 -14.39
CA PHE A 45 -10.32 -17.40 -13.12
C PHE A 45 -8.91 -17.40 -12.54
N LYS A 46 -7.88 -17.55 -13.37
CA LYS A 46 -6.48 -17.54 -12.93
C LYS A 46 -6.09 -16.18 -12.33
N LYS A 47 -6.50 -15.07 -12.94
CA LYS A 47 -6.23 -13.72 -12.46
C LYS A 47 -7.00 -13.41 -11.16
N LEU A 48 -8.27 -13.79 -11.07
CA LEU A 48 -9.06 -13.66 -9.85
C LEU A 48 -8.47 -14.50 -8.70
N THR A 49 -7.97 -15.70 -9.01
CA THR A 49 -7.30 -16.56 -8.04
C THR A 49 -6.01 -15.92 -7.50
N ILE A 50 -5.26 -15.20 -8.33
CA ILE A 50 -4.06 -14.48 -7.89
C ILE A 50 -4.43 -13.39 -6.87
N ASP A 51 -5.49 -12.62 -7.13
CA ASP A 51 -5.96 -11.59 -6.19
C ASP A 51 -6.39 -12.21 -4.84
N ASN A 52 -7.21 -13.27 -4.89
CA ASN A 52 -7.65 -13.99 -3.69
C ASN A 52 -6.48 -14.60 -2.89
N LYS A 53 -5.45 -15.13 -3.58
CA LYS A 53 -4.24 -15.63 -2.91
C LYS A 53 -3.50 -14.50 -2.20
N ALA A 54 -3.30 -13.37 -2.87
CA ALA A 54 -2.63 -12.22 -2.29
C ALA A 54 -3.43 -11.63 -1.11
N LEU A 55 -4.75 -11.54 -1.25
CA LEU A 55 -5.68 -11.12 -0.20
C LEU A 55 -5.57 -12.02 1.02
N ASN A 56 -5.64 -13.34 0.83
CA ASN A 56 -5.51 -14.30 1.92
C ASN A 56 -4.14 -14.18 2.63
N ILE A 57 -3.04 -14.06 1.87
CA ILE A 57 -1.70 -13.84 2.44
C ILE A 57 -1.67 -12.61 3.35
N LEU A 58 -2.31 -11.51 2.95
CA LEU A 58 -2.39 -10.32 3.81
C LEU A 58 -3.25 -10.57 5.02
N LEU A 59 -4.50 -10.98 4.85
CA LEU A 59 -5.46 -11.10 5.95
C LEU A 59 -4.97 -12.01 7.08
N VAL A 60 -4.27 -13.11 6.76
CA VAL A 60 -3.71 -14.02 7.77
C VAL A 60 -2.46 -13.48 8.47
N SER A 61 -1.84 -12.44 7.92
CA SER A 61 -0.66 -11.79 8.51
C SER A 61 -0.99 -10.61 9.41
N LEU A 62 -2.24 -10.11 9.35
CA LEU A 62 -2.70 -8.96 10.13
C LEU A 62 -3.07 -9.36 11.55
N ASP A 63 -2.85 -8.43 12.48
CA ASP A 63 -3.41 -8.57 13.82
C ASP A 63 -4.93 -8.32 13.84
N LYS A 64 -5.55 -8.50 15.01
CA LYS A 64 -7.00 -8.33 15.16
C LYS A 64 -7.48 -6.91 14.87
N ALA A 65 -6.70 -5.89 15.21
CA ALA A 65 -7.07 -4.50 15.02
C ALA A 65 -6.99 -4.13 13.54
N GLU A 66 -5.87 -4.46 12.89
CA GLU A 66 -5.67 -4.25 11.45
C GLU A 66 -6.66 -5.05 10.61
N TYR A 67 -6.94 -6.30 10.97
CA TYR A 67 -7.97 -7.10 10.29
C TYR A 67 -9.35 -6.42 10.37
N ASN A 68 -9.75 -5.94 11.55
CA ASN A 68 -11.04 -5.27 11.72
C ASN A 68 -11.16 -3.97 10.92
N LEU A 69 -10.04 -3.27 10.70
CA LEU A 69 -9.97 -2.09 9.84
C LEU A 69 -10.28 -2.45 8.39
N VAL A 70 -9.69 -3.55 7.88
CA VAL A 70 -9.75 -3.91 6.46
C VAL A 70 -10.83 -4.95 6.11
N ARG A 71 -11.57 -5.49 7.08
CA ARG A 71 -12.51 -6.62 6.90
C ARG A 71 -13.61 -6.43 5.86
N ARG A 72 -13.86 -5.20 5.39
CA ARG A 72 -14.85 -4.88 4.36
C ARG A 72 -14.26 -4.72 2.96
N CYS A 73 -12.92 -4.71 2.84
CA CYS A 73 -12.24 -4.67 1.56
C CYS A 73 -12.46 -6.00 0.82
N THR A 74 -12.68 -5.93 -0.49
CA THR A 74 -12.95 -7.10 -1.34
C THR A 74 -11.78 -7.49 -2.23
N SER A 75 -10.70 -6.70 -2.23
CA SER A 75 -9.47 -7.00 -2.97
C SER A 75 -8.23 -6.70 -2.16
N VAL A 76 -7.12 -7.36 -2.53
CA VAL A 76 -5.82 -7.09 -1.88
C VAL A 76 -5.38 -5.63 -2.06
N HIS A 77 -5.73 -5.01 -3.20
CA HIS A 77 -5.42 -3.61 -3.49
C HIS A 77 -6.07 -2.66 -2.48
N GLU A 78 -7.37 -2.86 -2.18
CA GLU A 78 -8.09 -2.05 -1.20
C GLU A 78 -7.51 -2.20 0.21
N VAL A 79 -7.19 -3.44 0.61
CA VAL A 79 -6.53 -3.72 1.90
C VAL A 79 -5.22 -2.94 2.00
N CYS A 80 -4.33 -3.07 1.00
CA CYS A 80 -3.07 -2.34 0.99
C CYS A 80 -3.25 -0.83 1.04
N LYS A 81 -4.16 -0.30 0.21
CA LYS A 81 -4.42 1.14 0.12
C LYS A 81 -4.94 1.70 1.45
N LEU A 82 -5.84 0.98 2.12
CA LEU A 82 -6.38 1.40 3.41
C LEU A 82 -5.33 1.34 4.52
N LEU A 83 -4.48 0.30 4.54
CA LEU A 83 -3.37 0.21 5.49
C LEU A 83 -2.37 1.36 5.29
N ILE A 84 -1.95 1.62 4.05
CA ILE A 84 -1.06 2.74 3.73
C ILE A 84 -1.68 4.06 4.16
N LEU A 85 -2.95 4.30 3.83
CA LEU A 85 -3.67 5.52 4.22
C LEU A 85 -3.75 5.69 5.74
N THR A 86 -3.98 4.60 6.47
CA THR A 86 -4.16 4.63 7.93
C THR A 86 -2.83 4.84 8.67
N HIS A 87 -1.75 4.22 8.22
CA HIS A 87 -0.46 4.25 8.91
C HIS A 87 0.47 5.35 8.41
N GLU A 88 0.47 5.64 7.11
CA GLU A 88 1.31 6.70 6.54
C GLU A 88 0.59 8.03 6.38
N GLY A 89 -0.74 8.04 6.48
CA GLY A 89 -1.57 9.22 6.29
C GLY A 89 -1.85 9.56 4.83
N THR A 90 -2.66 10.60 4.62
CA THR A 90 -2.94 11.16 3.30
C THR A 90 -1.75 11.94 2.76
N GLU A 91 -1.74 12.26 1.47
CA GLU A 91 -0.74 13.18 0.90
C GLU A 91 -0.69 14.52 1.63
N GLN A 92 -1.84 15.06 2.09
CA GLN A 92 -1.86 16.29 2.86
C GLN A 92 -1.12 16.14 4.20
N VAL A 93 -1.33 15.02 4.92
CA VAL A 93 -0.61 14.73 6.17
C VAL A 93 0.88 14.55 5.90
N LYS A 94 1.25 13.83 4.83
CA LYS A 94 2.64 13.64 4.41
C LYS A 94 3.32 14.97 4.09
N ASN A 95 2.67 15.83 3.30
CA ASN A 95 3.18 17.16 2.94
C ASN A 95 3.31 18.07 4.16
N ALA A 96 2.35 18.04 5.08
CA ALA A 96 2.43 18.79 6.33
C ALA A 96 3.61 18.31 7.19
N LYS A 97 3.82 17.00 7.29
CA LYS A 97 4.97 16.41 8.01
C LYS A 97 6.30 16.81 7.37
N LEU A 98 6.40 16.76 6.03
CA LEU A 98 7.59 17.23 5.30
C LEU A 98 7.87 18.72 5.54
N ALA A 99 6.84 19.56 5.53
CA ALA A 99 7.01 20.99 5.80
C ALA A 99 7.53 21.25 7.23
N LEU A 100 7.05 20.49 8.22
CA LEU A 100 7.56 20.57 9.60
C LEU A 100 9.02 20.10 9.69
N LEU A 101 9.36 18.98 9.07
CA LEU A 101 10.72 18.44 9.08
C LEU A 101 11.72 19.34 8.37
N ASN A 102 11.34 19.92 7.22
CA ASN A 102 12.16 20.91 6.52
C ASN A 102 12.43 22.13 7.40
N ARG A 103 11.40 22.63 8.10
CA ARG A 103 11.57 23.73 9.06
C ARG A 103 12.50 23.34 10.21
N ASP A 104 12.35 22.15 10.77
CA ASP A 104 13.21 21.67 11.85
C ASP A 104 14.66 21.52 11.40
N TYR A 105 14.87 21.08 10.15
CA TYR A 105 16.18 21.01 9.52
C TYR A 105 16.79 22.40 9.29
N GLU A 106 16.03 23.36 8.75
CA GLU A 106 16.49 24.74 8.54
C GLU A 106 16.85 25.45 9.85
N LEU A 107 16.10 25.16 10.93
CA LEU A 107 16.36 25.70 12.26
C LEU A 107 17.37 24.86 13.06
N PHE A 108 17.86 23.76 12.50
CA PHE A 108 18.71 22.82 13.20
C PHE A 108 20.04 23.47 13.60
N LYS A 109 20.32 23.45 14.91
CA LYS A 109 21.57 23.94 15.47
C LYS A 109 21.90 23.20 16.75
N MET A 110 23.20 23.14 17.02
CA MET A 110 23.72 22.60 18.27
C MET A 110 23.22 23.42 19.46
N GLN A 111 22.77 22.73 20.50
CA GLN A 111 22.31 23.36 21.73
C GLN A 111 23.46 23.58 22.71
N PRO A 112 23.33 24.54 23.65
CA PRO A 112 24.31 24.72 24.71
C PRO A 112 24.48 23.42 25.52
N ASN A 113 25.74 23.01 25.75
CA ASN A 113 26.11 21.79 26.47
C ASN A 113 25.67 20.47 25.80
N GLU A 114 25.30 20.50 24.51
CA GLU A 114 25.04 19.29 23.74
C GLU A 114 26.35 18.58 23.37
N SER A 115 26.37 17.25 23.40
CA SER A 115 27.51 16.48 22.88
C SER A 115 27.40 16.32 21.36
N ILE A 116 28.52 16.19 20.66
CA ILE A 116 28.54 15.93 19.21
C ILE A 116 27.74 14.66 18.86
N LYS A 117 27.79 13.63 19.71
CA LYS A 117 27.00 12.41 19.53
C LYS A 117 25.50 12.69 19.55
N ASN A 118 25.03 13.49 20.50
CA ASN A 118 23.61 13.83 20.62
C ASN A 118 23.15 14.73 19.47
N LEU A 119 23.98 15.68 19.06
CA LEU A 119 23.75 16.49 17.87
C LEU A 119 23.56 15.59 16.63
N TYR A 120 24.49 14.67 16.40
CA TYR A 120 24.44 13.77 15.25
C TYR A 120 23.19 12.88 15.26
N ASN A 121 22.83 12.34 16.42
CA ASN A 121 21.61 11.52 16.55
C ASN A 121 20.35 12.32 16.20
N ARG A 122 20.22 13.55 16.71
CA ARG A 122 19.05 14.40 16.36
C ARG A 122 19.01 14.78 14.89
N LEU A 123 20.17 15.01 14.28
CA LEU A 123 20.25 15.26 12.85
C LEU A 123 19.76 14.02 12.08
N LEU A 124 20.21 12.83 12.48
CA LEU A 124 19.75 11.57 11.90
C LEU A 124 18.24 11.39 12.06
N ASP A 125 17.68 11.73 13.22
CA ASP A 125 16.23 11.63 13.46
C ASP A 125 15.44 12.50 12.46
N ILE A 126 15.92 13.71 12.14
CA ILE A 126 15.29 14.58 11.14
C ILE A 126 15.50 14.03 9.73
N THR A 127 16.73 13.67 9.36
CA THR A 127 17.05 13.22 7.99
C THR A 127 16.45 11.87 7.64
N ASN A 128 16.27 10.97 8.60
CA ASN A 128 15.63 9.67 8.37
C ASN A 128 14.10 9.75 8.34
N ALA A 129 13.52 10.83 8.86
CA ALA A 129 12.08 11.06 8.87
C ALA A 129 11.59 11.88 7.65
N LEU A 130 12.51 12.57 6.95
CA LEU A 130 12.31 13.28 5.67
C LEU A 130 12.13 12.28 4.52
#